data_AF-A0A6I8M9U4-F1
#
_entry.id   AF-A0A6I8M9U4-F1
#
_cell.length_a   1.000
_cell.length_b   1.000
_cell.length_c   1.000
_cell.angle_alpha   90.00
_cell.angle_beta   90.00
_cell.angle_gamma   90.00
#
_symmetry.space_group_name_H-M   'P 1'
#
loop_
_entity.id
_entity.type
_entity.pdbx_description
1 polymer ?
#
loop_
_entity_poly.entity_id
_entity_poly.type
_entity_poly.pdbx_seq_one_letter_code
_entity_poly.pdbx_strand_id
1 'polypeptide(L)' 'MRISRGTSLFLLAFGVWSWIIWITFAKNLWASDQSWTPDGSPTAYFVVHAVLTVVSFVLGTIIGVLGWRAFRASRVAS' A
#
# COMPACT_ATOMS: atom_id res chain seq x y z
N MET A 1 -10.35 9.40 21.95
CA MET A 1 -9.06 10.10 21.76
C MET A 1 -9.07 10.76 20.39
N ARG A 2 -8.64 12.03 20.25
CA ARG A 2 -8.51 12.69 18.94
C ARG A 2 -7.14 12.35 18.34
N ILE A 3 -7.07 12.06 17.04
CA ILE A 3 -5.80 11.83 16.34
C ILE A 3 -5.03 13.15 16.31
N SER A 4 -3.77 13.14 16.78
CA SER A 4 -2.91 14.33 16.77
C SER A 4 -2.51 14.71 15.34
N ARG A 5 -2.06 15.96 15.14
CA ARG A 5 -1.49 16.40 13.85
C ARG A 5 -0.31 15.55 13.41
N GLY A 6 0.60 15.24 14.33
CA GLY A 6 1.77 14.40 14.05
C GLY A 6 1.36 12.99 13.61
N THR A 7 0.41 12.37 14.32
CA THR A 7 -0.12 11.05 13.95
C THR A 7 -0.80 11.08 12.59
N SER A 8 -1.56 12.14 12.28
CA SER A 8 -2.23 12.28 10.98
C SER A 8 -1.23 12.34 9.82
N LEU A 9 -0.15 13.12 9.99
CA LEU A 9 0.92 13.24 9.00
C LEU A 9 1.68 11.91 8.85
N PHE A 10 1.95 11.23 9.97
CA PHE A 10 2.56 9.90 9.95
C PHE A 10 1.72 8.90 9.14
N LEU A 11 0.42 8.81 9.39
CA LEU A 11 -0.48 7.91 8.66
C LEU A 11 -0.52 8.24 7.16
N LEU A 12 -0.54 9.53 6.81
CA LEU A 12 -0.49 9.96 5.42
C LEU A 12 0.83 9.55 4.75
N ALA A 13 1.96 9.85 5.39
CA ALA A 13 3.29 9.49 4.89
C ALA A 13 3.44 7.97 4.76
N PHE A 14 2.93 7.20 5.72
CA PHE A 14 2.91 5.75 5.68
C PHE A 14 2.09 5.20 4.50
N GLY A 15 0.95 5.82 4.19
CA GLY A 15 0.15 5.47 3.01
C GLY A 15 0.91 5.71 1.70
N VAL A 16 1.57 6.86 1.56
CA VAL A 16 2.41 7.19 0.39
C VAL A 16 3.59 6.22 0.27
N TRP A 17 4.28 5.95 1.38
CA TRP A 17 5.37 4.97 1.41
C TRP A 17 4.89 3.56 1.00
N SER A 18 3.73 3.15 1.50
CA SER A 18 3.11 1.87 1.15
C SER A 18 2.87 1.76 -0.36
N TRP A 19 2.40 2.83 -1.00
CA TRP A 19 2.24 2.86 -2.46
C TRP A 19 3.56 2.62 -3.19
N ILE A 20 4.62 3.32 -2.77
CA ILE A 20 5.95 3.17 -3.39
C ILE A 20 6.43 1.72 -3.30
N ILE A 21 6.32 1.10 -2.11
CA ILE A 21 6.73 -0.28 -1.89
C ILE A 21 5.91 -1.24 -2.74
N TRP A 22 4.58 -1.17 -2.67
CA TRP A 22 3.74 -2.18 -3.31
C TRP A 22 3.69 -2.05 -4.84
N ILE A 23 3.81 -0.84 -5.39
CA ILE A 23 3.95 -0.65 -6.84
C ILE A 23 5.29 -1.21 -7.33
N THR A 24 6.37 -0.93 -6.60
CA THR A 24 7.71 -1.46 -6.95
C THR A 24 7.75 -2.98 -6.84
N PHE A 25 7.18 -3.52 -5.76
CA PHE A 25 7.06 -4.95 -5.56
C PHE A 25 6.21 -5.61 -6.66
N ALA A 26 5.07 -5.04 -7.05
CA ALA A 26 4.24 -5.58 -8.12
C ALA A 26 5.01 -5.68 -9.46
N LYS A 27 5.80 -4.64 -9.80
CA LYS A 27 6.65 -4.65 -11.01
C LYS A 27 7.70 -5.76 -10.95
N ASN A 28 8.38 -5.89 -9.81
CA ASN A 28 9.41 -6.90 -9.62
C ASN A 28 8.82 -8.32 -9.57
N LEU A 29 7.65 -8.48 -8.95
CA LEU A 29 6.91 -9.73 -8.95
C LEU A 29 6.58 -10.15 -10.37
N TRP A 30 6.03 -9.24 -11.18
CA TRP A 30 5.71 -9.55 -12.58
C TRP A 30 6.94 -9.97 -13.40
N ALA A 31 8.08 -9.32 -13.18
CA ALA A 31 9.34 -9.57 -13.88
C ALA A 31 10.19 -10.72 -13.29
N SER A 32 9.75 -11.36 -12.22
CA SER A 32 10.49 -12.43 -11.55
C SER A 32 10.46 -13.73 -12.33
N ASP A 33 11.59 -14.42 -12.41
CA ASP A 33 11.72 -15.78 -12.97
C ASP A 33 10.85 -16.81 -12.23
N GLN A 34 10.41 -16.51 -11.01
CA GLN A 34 9.56 -17.39 -10.21
C GLN A 34 8.06 -17.23 -10.51
N SER A 35 7.66 -16.23 -11.29
CA SER A 35 6.24 -15.86 -11.40
C SER A 35 5.46 -16.62 -12.46
N TRP A 36 6.17 -17.14 -13.46
CA TRP A 36 5.57 -17.78 -14.63
C TRP A 36 6.17 -19.15 -14.84
N THR A 37 5.32 -20.12 -15.20
CA THR A 37 5.74 -21.43 -15.65
C THR A 37 6.25 -21.36 -17.11
N PRO A 38 6.95 -22.39 -17.63
CA PRO A 38 7.42 -22.40 -19.02
C PRO A 38 6.32 -22.25 -20.08
N ASP A 39 5.10 -22.69 -19.78
CA ASP A 39 3.90 -22.53 -20.60
C ASP A 39 3.18 -21.19 -20.37
N GLY A 40 3.74 -20.30 -19.55
CA GLY A 40 3.25 -18.93 -19.33
C GLY A 40 2.12 -18.80 -18.31
N SER A 41 1.73 -19.88 -17.64
CA SER A 41 0.73 -19.84 -16.56
C SER A 41 1.31 -19.25 -15.27
N PRO A 42 0.50 -18.59 -14.42
CA PRO A 42 0.99 -18.05 -13.15
C PRO A 42 1.34 -19.17 -12.17
N THR A 43 2.49 -19.05 -11.51
CA THR A 43 2.88 -19.97 -10.44
C THR A 43 2.09 -19.71 -9.14
N ALA A 44 2.06 -20.70 -8.23
CA ALA A 44 1.51 -20.48 -6.89
C ALA A 44 2.25 -19.35 -6.14
N TYR A 45 3.56 -19.21 -6.36
CA TYR A 45 4.34 -18.09 -5.84
C TYR A 45 3.78 -16.75 -6.32
N PHE A 46 3.54 -16.60 -7.64
CA PHE A 46 2.94 -15.38 -8.18
C PHE A 46 1.57 -15.10 -7.57
N VAL A 47 0.68 -16.09 -7.56
CA VAL A 47 -0.71 -15.91 -7.10
C VAL A 47 -0.75 -15.43 -5.65
N VAL A 48 -0.03 -16.10 -4.75
CA VAL A 48 -0.01 -15.73 -3.31
C VAL A 48 0.51 -14.31 -3.13
N HIS A 49 1.63 -13.98 -3.77
CA HIS A 49 2.24 -12.65 -3.61
C HIS A 49 1.44 -11.55 -4.30
N ALA A 50 0.78 -11.84 -5.42
CA ALA A 50 -0.10 -10.89 -6.09
C ALA A 50 -1.29 -10.55 -5.20
N VAL A 51 -1.94 -11.55 -4.59
CA VAL A 51 -3.04 -11.33 -3.63
C VAL A 51 -2.56 -10.51 -2.44
N LEU A 52 -1.43 -10.87 -1.83
CA LEU A 52 -0.84 -10.12 -0.71
C LEU A 52 -0.51 -8.67 -1.09
N THR A 53 0.00 -8.45 -2.30
CA THR A 53 0.30 -7.12 -2.83
C THR A 53 -0.96 -6.28 -2.96
N VAL A 54 -2.03 -6.84 -3.53
CA VAL A 54 -3.31 -6.13 -3.71
C VAL A 54 -3.91 -5.77 -2.36
N VAL A 55 -4.00 -6.74 -1.43
CA VAL A 55 -4.55 -6.49 -0.09
C VAL A 55 -3.73 -5.42 0.64
N SER A 56 -2.41 -5.53 0.61
CA SER A 56 -1.54 -4.59 1.33
C SER A 56 -1.56 -3.19 0.72
N PHE A 57 -1.65 -3.09 -0.61
CA PHE A 57 -1.83 -1.81 -1.30
C PHE A 57 -3.16 -1.14 -0.92
N VAL A 58 -4.25 -1.90 -0.85
CA VAL A 58 -5.56 -1.41 -0.41
C VAL A 58 -5.50 -0.93 1.04
N LEU A 59 -4.92 -1.71 1.95
CA LEU A 59 -4.76 -1.32 3.36
C LEU A 59 -3.90 -0.05 3.50
N GLY A 60 -2.78 0.05 2.77
CA GLY A 60 -1.95 1.26 2.73
C GLY A 60 -2.72 2.48 2.22
N THR A 61 -3.57 2.30 1.21
CA THR A 61 -4.45 3.35 0.67
C THR A 61 -5.45 3.83 1.71
N ILE A 62 -6.12 2.91 2.41
CA ILE A 62 -7.07 3.23 3.48
C ILE A 62 -6.37 4.03 4.58
N ILE A 63 -5.18 3.59 5.03
CA ILE A 63 -4.38 4.30 6.03
C ILE A 63 -4.03 5.72 5.57
N GLY A 64 -3.58 5.88 4.32
CA GLY A 64 -3.27 7.17 3.73
C GLY A 64 -4.49 8.12 3.68
N VAL A 65 -5.65 7.60 3.28
CA VAL A 65 -6.92 8.35 3.24
C VAL A 65 -7.34 8.79 4.66
N LEU A 66 -7.21 7.91 5.66
CA LEU A 66 -7.50 8.26 7.05
C LEU A 66 -6.55 9.34 7.56
N GLY A 67 -5.25 9.23 7.28
CA GLY A 67 -4.25 10.25 7.59
C GLY A 67 -4.58 11.61 6.95
N TRP A 68 -4.94 11.62 5.66
CA TRP A 68 -5.35 12.82 4.94
C TRP A 68 -6.59 13.48 5.55
N ARG A 69 -7.63 12.68 5.84
CA ARG A 69 -8.89 13.18 6.44
C ARG A 69 -8.64 13.78 7.83
N ALA A 70 -7.85 13.11 8.66
CA ALA A 70 -7.50 13.59 10.00
C ALA A 70 -6.66 14.88 9.93
N PHE A 71 -5.71 14.95 8.99
CA PHE A 71 -4.91 16.15 8.76
C PHE A 71 -5.78 17.34 8.35
N ARG A 72 -6.70 17.15 7.39
CA ARG A 72 -7.65 18.21 6.98
C ARG A 72 -8.54 18.68 8.12
N ALA A 73 -9.10 17.77 8.91
CA ALA A 73 -9.94 18.12 10.06
C ALA A 73 -9.15 18.93 11.11
N SER A 74 -7.87 18.59 11.32
CA SER A 74 -7.00 19.30 12.25
C SER A 74 -6.59 20.71 11.78
N ARG A 75 -6.70 21.02 10.48
CA ARG A 75 -6.46 22.37 9.93
C ARG A 75 -7.65 23.30 10.09
N VAL A 76 -8.87 22.76 10.13
CA VAL A 76 -10.11 23.54 10.31
C VAL A 76 -10.31 23.91 11.78
N ALA A 77 -9.80 23.10 12.71
CA ALA A 77 -9.98 23.26 14.15
C ALA A 77 -8.94 24.18 14.84
N SER A 78 -8.13 24.91 14.07
CA SER A 78 -7.06 25.79 14.55
C SER A 78 -7.11 27.13 13.84
#